data_AF-A7TKE8-F1
#
_entry.id   AF-A7TKE8-F1
#
_cell.length_a   1.000
_cell.length_b   1.000
_cell.length_c   1.000
_cell.angle_alpha   90.00
_cell.angle_beta   90.00
_cell.angle_gamma   90.00
#
_symmetry.space_group_name_H-M   'P 1'
#
loop_
_entity.id
_entity.type
_entity.pdbx_description
1 polymer ?
#
loop_
_entity_poly.entity_id
_entity_poly.type
_entity_poly.pdbx_seq_one_letter_code
_entity_poly.pdbx_strand_id
1 'polypeptide(L)'
;MRQFQSFSTTERNTLSKAHKGPSLSEIYAEPENFLEIEVIDPKTHIPNPNDTRGMFTDYEIVCRTNLPSFNKRISRVRRRYSDFEFFRKCLVKELSLMNHPKVVIPHLPGKILLTNRFNNEVIEERRIGLNKWMQSVAGHPLLQLGSKALVRFIENEKFEG
;
A
#
# COMPACT_ATOMS: atom_id res chain seq x y z
N MET A 1 43.51 -60.42 -15.16
CA MET A 1 43.46 -59.19 -15.96
C MET A 1 42.08 -58.58 -15.79
N ARG A 2 41.97 -57.34 -15.29
CA ARG A 2 40.68 -56.63 -15.15
C ARG A 2 40.40 -55.88 -16.45
N GLN A 3 39.26 -56.14 -17.10
CA GLN A 3 38.81 -55.40 -18.27
C GLN A 3 38.45 -53.96 -17.89
N PHE A 4 38.97 -53.01 -18.65
CA PHE A 4 38.61 -51.59 -18.56
C PHE A 4 37.26 -51.40 -19.27
N GLN A 5 36.24 -50.90 -18.56
CA GLN A 5 34.98 -50.46 -19.18
C GLN A 5 35.00 -48.94 -19.36
N SER A 6 34.75 -48.48 -20.58
CA SER A 6 34.71 -47.07 -20.96
C SER A 6 33.45 -46.38 -20.43
N PHE A 7 33.61 -45.13 -19.99
CA PHE A 7 32.57 -44.28 -19.38
C PHE A 7 31.41 -43.84 -20.29
N SER A 8 31.20 -44.42 -21.47
CA SER A 8 30.32 -43.84 -22.51
C SER A 8 28.86 -44.33 -22.49
N THR A 9 28.31 -44.81 -21.37
CA THR A 9 26.96 -45.41 -21.38
C THR A 9 26.02 -45.02 -20.23
N THR A 10 26.03 -43.76 -19.80
CA THR A 10 24.93 -43.21 -18.99
C THR A 10 24.55 -41.79 -19.40
N GLU A 11 24.20 -41.59 -20.67
CA GLU A 11 23.43 -40.41 -21.08
C GLU A 11 22.36 -40.84 -22.06
N ARG A 12 21.25 -41.37 -21.54
CA ARG A 12 19.95 -41.31 -22.22
C ARG A 12 18.81 -41.35 -21.22
N ASN A 13 18.41 -40.13 -20.85
CA ASN A 13 17.03 -39.68 -20.92
C ASN A 13 16.06 -40.00 -19.76
N THR A 14 16.02 -39.11 -18.76
CA THR A 14 14.75 -38.55 -18.23
C THR A 14 14.89 -37.04 -17.98
N LEU A 15 15.47 -36.30 -18.94
CA LEU A 15 15.36 -34.85 -18.98
C LEU A 15 14.05 -34.48 -19.68
N SER A 16 12.96 -34.32 -18.93
CA SER A 16 11.82 -33.51 -19.41
C SER A 16 11.05 -32.85 -18.25
N LYS A 17 11.75 -32.06 -17.44
CA LYS A 17 11.13 -30.79 -17.05
C LYS A 17 11.61 -29.78 -18.07
N ALA A 18 10.77 -29.50 -19.07
CA ALA A 18 10.92 -28.30 -19.88
C ALA A 18 11.17 -27.16 -18.90
N HIS A 19 12.38 -26.59 -18.92
CA HIS A 19 12.63 -25.32 -18.27
C HIS A 19 11.71 -24.36 -19.02
N LYS A 20 10.54 -24.08 -18.46
CA LYS A 20 9.76 -22.91 -18.85
C LYS A 20 10.72 -21.76 -18.60
N GLY A 21 11.26 -21.21 -19.69
CA GLY A 21 12.04 -19.99 -19.61
C GLY A 21 11.23 -18.93 -18.88
N PRO A 22 11.89 -17.96 -18.24
CA PRO A 22 11.18 -16.89 -17.55
C PRO A 22 10.15 -16.28 -18.50
N SER A 23 8.94 -16.08 -17.99
CA SER A 23 7.88 -15.41 -18.72
C SER A 23 8.33 -14.02 -19.16
N LEU A 24 7.79 -13.49 -20.28
CA LEU A 24 8.11 -12.12 -20.71
C LEU A 24 7.88 -11.10 -19.58
N SER A 25 6.86 -11.29 -18.76
CA SER A 25 6.59 -10.48 -17.57
C SER A 25 7.69 -10.53 -16.51
N GLU A 26 8.40 -11.66 -16.36
CA GLU A 26 9.54 -11.79 -15.44
C GLU A 26 10.81 -11.16 -16.02
N ILE A 27 11.02 -11.28 -17.33
CA ILE A 27 12.19 -10.70 -18.01
C ILE A 27 12.17 -9.17 -17.94
N TYR A 28 10.98 -8.56 -18.03
CA TYR A 28 10.77 -7.12 -17.94
C TYR A 28 10.28 -6.64 -16.57
N ALA A 29 10.37 -7.47 -15.52
CA ALA A 29 10.02 -7.04 -14.17
C ALA A 29 11.00 -5.98 -13.66
N GLU A 30 10.50 -5.04 -12.87
CA GLU A 30 11.34 -4.04 -12.21
C GLU A 30 12.32 -4.74 -11.26
N PRO A 31 13.64 -4.49 -11.38
CA PRO A 31 14.64 -5.19 -10.59
C PRO A 31 14.65 -4.76 -9.12
N GLU A 32 14.15 -3.55 -8.83
CA GLU A 32 14.11 -2.97 -7.49
C GLU A 32 12.70 -2.87 -6.94
N ASN A 33 12.57 -3.01 -5.63
CA ASN A 33 11.31 -2.79 -4.93
C ASN A 33 10.95 -1.30 -4.96
N PHE A 34 9.70 -0.99 -5.29
CA PHE A 34 9.16 0.37 -5.29
C PHE A 34 7.77 0.41 -4.67
N LEU A 35 7.42 1.57 -4.12
CA LEU A 35 6.06 1.91 -3.74
C LEU A 35 5.84 3.38 -4.09
N GLU A 36 4.93 3.61 -5.02
CA GLU A 36 4.42 4.93 -5.39
C GLU A 36 3.01 5.08 -4.84
N ILE A 37 2.74 6.18 -4.15
CA ILE A 37 1.43 6.43 -3.57
C ILE A 37 1.05 7.90 -3.68
N GLU A 38 -0.22 8.13 -4.01
CA GLU A 38 -0.81 9.46 -4.10
C GLU A 38 -2.19 9.50 -3.44
N VAL A 39 -2.52 10.66 -2.85
CA VAL A 39 -3.85 10.99 -2.34
C VAL A 39 -4.43 12.08 -3.22
N ILE A 40 -5.47 11.73 -3.99
CA ILE A 40 -6.02 12.55 -5.08
C ILE A 40 -7.55 12.59 -5.01
N ASP A 41 -8.16 13.29 -5.97
CA ASP A 41 -9.61 13.25 -6.27
C ASP A 41 -10.49 13.37 -5.01
N PRO A 42 -10.45 14.50 -4.29
CA PRO A 42 -11.34 14.71 -3.17
C PRO A 42 -12.81 14.77 -3.65
N LYS A 43 -13.70 14.04 -2.97
CA LYS A 43 -15.14 14.05 -3.28
C LYS A 43 -15.95 14.26 -2.01
N THR A 44 -16.87 15.22 -2.08
CA THR A 44 -17.87 15.46 -1.03
C THR A 44 -19.16 14.74 -1.40
N HIS A 45 -19.62 13.87 -0.51
CA HIS A 45 -20.82 13.05 -0.69
C HIS A 45 -21.94 13.63 0.15
N ILE A 46 -23.09 13.82 -0.48
CA ILE A 46 -24.33 14.29 0.15
C ILE A 46 -25.29 13.10 0.17
N PRO A 47 -25.46 12.39 1.30
CA PRO A 47 -26.28 11.18 1.35
C PRO A 47 -27.76 11.42 1.03
N ASN A 48 -28.26 12.61 1.34
CA ASN A 48 -29.62 13.01 1.05
C ASN A 48 -29.63 14.46 0.49
N PRO A 49 -30.14 14.70 -0.73
CA PRO A 49 -30.17 16.04 -1.33
C PRO A 49 -30.89 17.10 -0.49
N ASN A 50 -31.85 16.70 0.35
CA ASN A 50 -32.63 17.60 1.19
C ASN A 50 -32.08 17.70 2.62
N ASP A 51 -31.00 16.99 2.95
CA ASP A 51 -30.47 16.90 4.30
C ASP A 51 -28.94 16.79 4.30
N THR A 52 -28.27 17.83 4.78
CA THR A 52 -26.81 17.89 4.87
C THR A 52 -26.25 17.04 6.02
N ARG A 53 -27.11 16.43 6.86
CA ARG A 53 -26.68 15.49 7.88
C ARG A 53 -26.01 14.28 7.21
N GLY A 54 -24.87 13.90 7.77
CA GLY A 54 -24.07 12.81 7.24
C GLY A 54 -23.21 13.17 6.02
N MET A 55 -23.20 14.43 5.56
CA MET A 55 -22.26 14.86 4.52
C MET A 55 -20.81 14.60 4.96
N PHE A 56 -19.99 14.08 4.04
CA PHE A 56 -18.58 13.77 4.29
C PHE A 56 -17.74 13.94 3.03
N THR A 57 -16.45 14.20 3.22
CA THR A 57 -15.47 14.23 2.14
C THR A 57 -14.52 13.06 2.30
N ASP A 58 -14.27 12.35 1.21
CA ASP A 58 -13.24 11.32 1.11
C ASP A 58 -12.23 11.66 0.01
N TYR A 59 -11.12 10.93 0.02
CA TYR A 59 -10.00 11.10 -0.89
C TYR A 59 -9.66 9.76 -1.51
N GLU A 60 -9.32 9.75 -2.80
CA GLU A 60 -8.82 8.55 -3.46
C GLU A 60 -7.34 8.35 -3.11
N ILE A 61 -6.99 7.13 -2.72
CA ILE A 61 -5.61 6.69 -2.57
C ILE A 61 -5.30 5.79 -3.76
N VAL A 62 -4.30 6.16 -4.54
CA VAL A 62 -3.78 5.35 -5.64
C VAL A 62 -2.38 4.88 -5.25
N CYS A 63 -2.17 3.57 -5.23
CA CYS A 63 -0.88 2.97 -4.91
C CYS A 63 -0.44 2.03 -6.04
N ARG A 64 0.84 2.11 -6.42
CA ARG A 64 1.52 1.15 -7.29
C ARG A 64 2.74 0.60 -6.58
N THR A 65 2.89 -0.71 -6.53
CA THR A 65 4.03 -1.34 -5.85
C THR A 65 4.28 -2.75 -6.37
N ASN A 66 5.53 -3.19 -6.25
CA ASN A 66 5.94 -4.59 -6.41
C ASN A 66 6.40 -5.21 -5.07
N LEU A 67 6.17 -4.52 -3.94
CA LEU A 67 6.58 -5.03 -2.63
C LEU A 67 5.86 -6.35 -2.30
N PRO A 68 6.58 -7.35 -1.77
CA PRO A 68 6.02 -8.68 -1.49
C PRO A 68 4.99 -8.70 -0.35
N SER A 69 4.90 -7.62 0.44
CA SER A 69 3.88 -7.46 1.49
C SER A 69 2.50 -7.11 0.94
N PHE A 70 2.40 -6.70 -0.33
CA PHE A 70 1.15 -6.34 -1.00
C PHE A 70 0.65 -7.48 -1.90
N ASN A 71 -0.67 -7.63 -2.00
CA ASN A 71 -1.32 -8.64 -2.84
C ASN A 71 -1.68 -8.09 -4.23
N LYS A 72 -1.72 -6.76 -4.38
CA LYS A 72 -2.12 -6.08 -5.61
C LYS A 72 -1.00 -5.14 -6.08
N ARG A 73 -0.63 -5.25 -7.35
CA ARG A 73 0.33 -4.31 -7.98
C ARG A 73 -0.20 -2.88 -8.05
N ILE A 74 -1.53 -2.73 -8.19
CA ILE A 74 -2.22 -1.45 -8.22
C ILE A 74 -3.42 -1.52 -7.29
N SER A 75 -3.53 -0.56 -6.38
CA SER A 75 -4.70 -0.39 -5.50
C SER A 75 -5.30 1.00 -5.65
N ARG A 76 -6.63 1.06 -5.68
CA ARG A 76 -7.42 2.30 -5.63
C ARG A 76 -8.51 2.15 -4.58
N VAL A 77 -8.44 2.98 -3.54
CA VAL A 77 -9.39 2.95 -2.42
C VAL A 77 -9.77 4.36 -2.02
N ARG A 78 -10.92 4.53 -1.37
CA ARG A 78 -11.34 5.85 -0.85
C ARG A 78 -11.30 5.86 0.67
N ARG A 79 -10.81 6.96 1.24
CA ARG A 79 -10.65 7.14 2.69
C ARG A 79 -11.10 8.52 3.11
N ARG A 80 -11.87 8.59 4.20
CA ARG A 80 -12.17 9.84 4.91
C ARG A 80 -10.99 10.24 5.77
N TYR A 81 -10.91 11.52 6.14
CA TYR A 81 -9.90 12.00 7.09
C TYR A 81 -9.92 11.21 8.42
N SER A 82 -11.11 10.84 8.91
CA SER A 82 -11.27 10.02 10.12
C SER A 82 -10.62 8.63 9.98
N ASP A 83 -10.57 8.08 8.77
CA ASP A 83 -9.96 6.77 8.51
C ASP A 83 -8.44 6.89 8.60
N PHE A 84 -7.86 8.02 8.15
CA PHE A 84 -6.44 8.33 8.37
C PHE A 84 -6.12 8.49 9.86
N GLU A 85 -6.98 9.16 10.63
CA GLU A 85 -6.80 9.27 12.08
C GLU A 85 -6.78 7.90 12.77
N PHE A 86 -7.72 7.03 12.39
CA PHE A 86 -7.78 5.68 12.90
C PHE A 86 -6.56 4.86 12.47
N PHE A 87 -6.18 4.95 11.19
CA PHE A 87 -5.00 4.29 10.64
C PHE A 87 -3.72 4.69 11.39
N ARG A 88 -3.52 5.98 11.66
CA ARG A 88 -2.38 6.46 12.46
C ARG A 88 -2.33 5.81 13.83
N LYS A 89 -3.48 5.65 14.51
CA LYS A 89 -3.55 4.95 15.81
C LYS A 89 -3.17 3.47 15.67
N CYS A 90 -3.61 2.81 14.61
CA CYS A 90 -3.23 1.42 14.31
C CYS A 90 -1.73 1.28 14.10
N LEU A 91 -1.09 2.16 13.32
CA LEU A 91 0.36 2.14 13.08
C LEU A 91 1.16 2.30 14.37
N VAL A 92 0.80 3.27 15.21
CA VAL A 92 1.48 3.50 16.48
C VAL A 92 1.37 2.28 17.39
N LYS A 93 0.19 1.66 17.46
CA LYS A 93 -0.02 0.42 18.23
C LYS A 93 0.80 -0.74 17.65
N GLU A 94 0.80 -0.93 16.34
CA GLU A 94 1.54 -2.00 15.66
C GLU A 94 3.05 -1.86 15.87
N LEU A 95 3.61 -0.66 15.73
CA LEU A 95 5.03 -0.38 15.99
C LEU A 95 5.44 -0.66 17.43
N SER A 96 4.57 -0.34 18.39
CA SER A 96 4.78 -0.69 19.80
C SER A 96 4.84 -2.21 20.01
N LEU A 97 4.03 -2.99 19.29
CA LEU A 97 4.01 -4.46 19.38
C LEU A 97 5.19 -5.11 18.66
N MET A 98 5.72 -4.47 17.62
CA MET A 98 6.88 -4.95 16.86
C MET A 98 8.24 -4.59 17.50
N ASN A 99 8.26 -4.04 18.71
CA ASN A 99 9.48 -3.56 19.39
C ASN A 99 10.26 -2.52 18.57
N HIS A 100 9.55 -1.63 17.86
CA HIS A 100 10.14 -0.49 17.15
C HIS A 100 9.75 0.86 17.78
N PRO A 101 10.00 1.10 19.08
CA PRO A 101 9.50 2.27 19.81
C PRO A 101 10.13 3.60 19.35
N LYS A 102 11.22 3.55 18.59
CA LYS A 102 11.92 4.74 18.08
C LYS A 102 11.34 5.25 16.74
N VAL A 103 10.50 4.47 16.07
CA VAL A 103 9.85 4.90 14.82
C VAL A 103 8.68 5.81 15.18
N VAL A 104 8.75 7.07 14.73
CA VAL A 104 7.72 8.07 15.00
C VAL A 104 6.85 8.25 13.77
N ILE A 105 5.53 8.09 13.93
CA ILE A 105 4.56 8.39 12.87
C ILE A 105 4.26 9.90 12.87
N PRO A 106 4.49 10.62 11.76
CA PRO A 106 4.19 12.05 11.66
C PRO A 106 2.75 12.38 12.04
N HIS A 107 2.51 13.62 12.47
CA HIS A 107 1.15 14.10 12.72
C HIS A 107 0.39 14.29 11.40
N LEU A 108 -0.91 13.99 11.40
CA LEU A 108 -1.78 14.28 10.28
C LEU A 108 -1.94 15.80 10.10
N PRO A 109 -2.28 16.28 8.89
CA PRO A 109 -2.68 17.68 8.70
C PRO A 109 -3.84 18.02 9.64
N GLY A 110 -3.89 19.28 10.09
CA GLY A 110 -4.75 19.71 11.19
C GLY A 110 -6.24 19.38 11.04
N LYS A 111 -6.91 19.22 12.19
CA LYS A 111 -8.37 19.14 12.23
C LYS A 111 -8.94 20.51 11.90
N ILE A 112 -9.76 20.55 10.86
CA ILE A 112 -10.48 21.76 10.45
C ILE A 112 -11.76 21.87 11.26
N LEU A 113 -12.09 23.09 11.69
CA LEU A 113 -13.34 23.41 12.38
C LEU A 113 -14.54 23.00 11.52
N LEU A 114 -15.58 22.46 12.15
CA LEU A 114 -16.74 21.85 11.48
C LEU A 114 -17.44 22.77 10.48
N THR A 115 -17.41 24.09 10.69
CA THR A 115 -18.09 25.09 9.87
C THR A 115 -17.46 25.27 8.49
N ASN A 116 -16.15 25.04 8.33
CA ASN A 116 -15.42 25.28 7.08
C ASN A 116 -14.95 23.99 6.38
N ARG A 117 -15.34 22.82 6.89
CA ARG A 117 -14.77 21.52 6.44
C ARG A 117 -15.09 21.12 5.00
N PHE A 118 -16.04 21.79 4.35
CA PHE A 118 -16.49 21.51 2.98
C PHE A 118 -16.13 22.62 1.98
N ASN A 119 -15.37 23.62 2.43
CA ASN A 119 -14.81 24.62 1.56
C ASN A 119 -13.72 23.98 0.66
N ASN A 120 -13.64 24.41 -0.60
CA ASN A 120 -12.75 23.80 -1.59
C ASN A 120 -11.27 24.02 -1.26
N GLU A 121 -10.89 25.20 -0.79
CA GLU A 121 -9.52 25.51 -0.39
C GLU A 121 -9.08 24.62 0.78
N VAL A 122 -9.96 24.45 1.76
CA VAL A 122 -9.78 23.57 2.92
C VAL A 122 -9.63 22.10 2.51
N ILE A 123 -10.48 21.65 1.58
CA ILE A 123 -10.43 20.28 1.05
C ILE A 123 -9.10 20.02 0.34
N GLU A 124 -8.65 20.96 -0.49
CA GLU A 124 -7.40 20.82 -1.24
C GLU A 124 -6.16 20.91 -0.33
N GLU A 125 -6.14 21.84 0.62
CA GLU A 125 -5.07 21.92 1.62
C GLU A 125 -4.93 20.59 2.38
N ARG A 126 -6.07 20.03 2.81
CA ARG A 126 -6.10 18.72 3.46
C ARG A 126 -5.62 17.61 2.51
N ARG A 127 -6.04 17.60 1.25
CA ARG A 127 -5.60 16.60 0.26
C ARG A 127 -4.07 16.64 0.10
N ILE A 128 -3.48 17.83 -0.06
CA ILE A 128 -2.03 18.03 -0.14
C ILE A 128 -1.33 17.51 1.12
N GLY A 129 -1.84 17.85 2.30
CA GLY A 129 -1.30 17.40 3.58
C GLY A 129 -1.37 15.88 3.74
N LEU A 130 -2.50 15.26 3.37
CA LEU A 130 -2.68 13.81 3.41
C LEU A 130 -1.77 13.11 2.40
N ASN A 131 -1.58 13.68 1.21
CA ASN A 131 -0.66 13.14 0.20
C ASN A 131 0.77 13.08 0.74
N LYS A 132 1.28 14.20 1.26
CA LYS A 132 2.63 14.27 1.86
C LYS A 132 2.79 13.30 3.04
N TRP A 133 1.78 13.25 3.92
CA TRP A 133 1.78 12.34 5.05
C TRP A 133 1.81 10.87 4.61
N MET A 134 0.97 10.50 3.64
CA MET A 134 0.87 9.13 3.13
C MET A 134 2.16 8.69 2.44
N GLN A 135 2.78 9.56 1.63
CA GLN A 135 4.09 9.29 1.01
C GLN A 135 5.18 9.07 2.06
N SER A 136 5.24 9.90 3.10
CA SER A 136 6.21 9.74 4.19
C SER A 136 6.03 8.43 4.95
N VAL A 137 4.78 8.06 5.26
CA VAL A 137 4.47 6.84 6.01
C VAL A 137 4.68 5.58 5.16
N ALA A 138 4.13 5.54 3.95
CA ALA A 138 4.26 4.39 3.07
C ALA A 138 5.68 4.22 2.50
N GLY A 139 6.47 5.29 2.46
CA GLY A 139 7.89 5.26 2.08
C GLY A 139 8.82 4.73 3.17
N HIS A 140 8.33 4.50 4.40
CA HIS A 140 9.18 4.06 5.51
C HIS A 140 9.52 2.55 5.40
N PRO A 141 10.80 2.14 5.29
CA PRO A 141 11.18 0.75 5.01
C PRO A 141 10.62 -0.26 6.02
N LEU A 142 10.66 0.05 7.32
CA LEU A 142 10.12 -0.87 8.34
C LEU A 142 8.59 -1.05 8.25
N LEU A 143 7.86 -0.03 7.80
CA LEU A 143 6.42 -0.14 7.62
C LEU A 143 6.08 -0.92 6.35
N GLN A 144 6.82 -0.69 5.26
CA GLN A 144 6.70 -1.46 4.01
C GLN A 144 6.89 -2.96 4.22
N LEU A 145 7.85 -3.35 5.06
CA LEU A 145 8.20 -4.74 5.30
C LEU A 145 7.25 -5.46 6.27
N GLY A 146 6.79 -4.75 7.32
CA GLY A 146 6.15 -5.43 8.46
C GLY A 146 4.76 -4.95 8.85
N SER A 147 4.26 -3.83 8.30
CA SER A 147 2.98 -3.26 8.74
C SER A 147 1.80 -3.89 8.01
N LYS A 148 1.02 -4.71 8.71
CA LYS A 148 -0.27 -5.22 8.19
C LYS A 148 -1.31 -4.12 8.14
N ALA A 149 -1.23 -3.15 9.05
CA ALA A 149 -2.13 -2.00 9.03
C ALA A 149 -1.96 -1.16 7.75
N LEU A 150 -0.71 -0.94 7.29
CA LEU A 150 -0.40 -0.21 6.04
C LEU A 150 -1.02 -0.91 4.83
N VAL A 151 -0.77 -2.21 4.67
CA VAL A 151 -1.30 -2.99 3.55
C VAL A 151 -2.83 -2.95 3.56
N ARG A 152 -3.46 -3.18 4.71
CA ARG A 152 -4.93 -3.16 4.84
C ARG A 152 -5.52 -1.79 4.52
N PHE A 153 -4.85 -0.70 4.94
CA PHE A 153 -5.30 0.66 4.66
C PHE A 153 -5.27 0.98 3.17
N ILE A 154 -4.32 0.43 2.42
CA ILE A 154 -4.14 0.68 0.98
C ILE A 154 -4.97 -0.27 0.10
N GLU A 155 -5.15 -1.54 0.48
CA GLU A 155 -5.74 -2.55 -0.43
C GLU A 155 -7.22 -2.87 -0.20
N ASN A 156 -7.70 -2.77 1.05
CA ASN A 156 -9.08 -3.17 1.37
C ASN A 156 -10.08 -2.14 0.88
N GLU A 157 -11.26 -2.55 0.44
CA GLU A 157 -12.29 -1.61 0.01
C GLU A 157 -12.70 -0.67 1.15
N LYS A 158 -12.98 -1.24 2.33
CA LYS A 158 -13.29 -0.52 3.55
C LYS A 158 -12.18 -0.65 4.59
N PHE A 159 -11.92 0.44 5.30
CA PHE A 159 -11.01 0.46 6.43
C PHE A 159 -11.77 0.87 7.68
N GLU A 160 -12.30 -0.14 8.35
CA GLU A 160 -13.07 0.01 9.58
C GLU A 160 -12.23 -0.39 10.79
N GLY A 161 -12.59 0.16 11.94
CA GLY A 161 -11.97 -0.10 13.24
C GLY A 161 -12.87 -0.84 14.19
#